data_AF-A0A8S2UTQ3-F1
#
_entry.id   AF-A0A8S2UTQ3-F1
#
_cell.length_a   1.000
_cell.length_b   1.000
_cell.length_c   1.000
_cell.angle_alpha   90.00
_cell.angle_beta   90.00
_cell.angle_gamma   90.00
#
_symmetry.space_group_name_H-M   'P 1'
#
loop_
_entity.id
_entity.type
_entity.pdbx_description
1 polymer ?
#
loop_
_entity_poly.entity_id
_entity_poly.type
_entity_poly.pdbx_seq_one_letter_code
_entity_poly.pdbx_strand_id
1 'polypeptide(L)'
;VDCELQGSAVIRSSIDGLFRAIDENGDLLHSSSKTTSFFDLDIYHKGLARARDENGWFFIDRAGVDIGEGRRYRQIENFYNGQALVQ
;
A
#
# COMPACT_ATOMS: atom_id res chain seq x y z
N VAL A 1 -1.55 -16.28 -16.45
CA VAL A 1 -0.20 -15.78 -16.14
C VAL A 1 -0.30 -15.00 -14.85
N ASP A 2 -0.39 -15.74 -13.75
CA ASP A 2 -0.33 -15.16 -12.42
C ASP A 2 1.10 -14.65 -12.23
N CYS A 3 1.26 -13.33 -12.20
CA CYS A 3 2.51 -12.70 -11.81
C CYS A 3 2.73 -13.01 -10.32
N GLU A 4 3.31 -14.19 -10.06
CA GLU A 4 3.90 -14.55 -8.78
C GLU A 4 4.85 -13.41 -8.35
N LEU A 5 4.47 -12.77 -7.24
CA LEU A 5 5.34 -12.29 -6.16
C LEU A 5 6.74 -11.86 -6.61
N GLN A 6 6.86 -10.68 -7.22
CA GLN A 6 8.17 -10.01 -7.20
C GLN A 6 8.45 -9.48 -5.79
N GLY A 7 9.62 -9.86 -5.30
CA GLY A 7 10.09 -9.76 -3.92
C GLY A 7 9.92 -8.36 -3.34
N SER A 8 8.89 -8.22 -2.51
CA SER A 8 8.65 -7.00 -1.76
C SER A 8 8.23 -7.33 -0.34
N ALA A 9 8.63 -6.48 0.58
CA ALA A 9 8.27 -6.58 1.98
C ALA A 9 7.73 -5.24 2.48
N VAL A 10 6.84 -5.30 3.46
CA VAL A 10 6.46 -4.13 4.24
C VAL A 10 7.30 -4.11 5.50
N ILE A 11 7.98 -2.98 5.72
CA ILE A 11 8.76 -2.72 6.93
C ILE A 11 8.11 -1.61 7.74
N ARG A 12 8.27 -1.68 9.06
CA ARG A 12 7.93 -0.58 9.97
C ARG A 12 9.21 0.06 10.48
N SER A 13 9.35 1.36 10.28
CA SER A 13 10.50 2.12 10.78
C SER A 13 10.37 2.35 12.28
N SER A 14 11.48 2.16 13.00
CA SER A 14 11.55 2.43 14.44
C SER A 14 11.68 3.91 14.79
N ILE A 15 12.01 4.76 13.82
CA ILE A 15 12.27 6.20 14.02
C ILE A 15 10.96 6.98 14.08
N ASP A 16 10.08 6.75 13.10
CA ASP A 16 8.80 7.45 12.94
C ASP A 16 7.58 6.54 13.14
N GLY A 17 7.79 5.22 13.26
CA GLY A 17 6.71 4.25 13.41
C GLY A 17 5.93 3.97 12.13
N LEU A 18 6.32 4.54 10.98
CA LEU A 18 5.61 4.45 9.70
C LEU A 18 6.03 3.21 8.91
N PHE A 19 5.11 2.75 8.07
CA PHE A 19 5.26 1.60 7.20
C PHE A 19 5.71 2.02 5.80
N ARG A 20 6.62 1.23 5.21
CA ARG A 20 7.14 1.44 3.84
C ARG A 20 7.26 0.11 3.12
N ALA A 21 7.15 0.13 1.80
CA ALA A 21 7.43 -1.04 0.98
C ALA A 21 8.88 -0.99 0.46
N ILE A 22 9.59 -2.11 0.59
CA ILE A 22 10.95 -2.30 0.06
C ILE A 22 10.97 -3.45 -0.93
N ASP A 23 11.93 -3.42 -1.85
CA ASP A 23 12.26 -4.55 -2.71
C ASP A 23 13.19 -5.56 -1.99
N GLU A 24 13.59 -6.60 -2.71
CA GLU A 24 14.51 -7.65 -2.22
C GLU A 24 15.94 -7.15 -1.90
N ASN A 25 16.35 -6.01 -2.46
CA ASN A 25 17.62 -5.35 -2.16
C ASN A 25 17.52 -4.46 -0.91
N GLY A 26 16.30 -4.22 -0.43
CA GLY A 26 16.01 -3.31 0.68
C GLY A 26 15.73 -1.87 0.24
N ASP A 27 15.66 -1.60 -1.06
CA ASP A 27 15.41 -0.28 -1.61
C ASP A 27 13.92 0.06 -1.55
N LEU A 28 13.60 1.34 -1.32
CA LEU A 28 12.21 1.81 -1.25
C LEU A 28 11.53 1.75 -2.62
N LEU A 29 10.41 1.02 -2.71
CA LEU A 29 9.67 0.84 -3.96
C LEU A 29 9.05 2.12 -4.53
N HIS A 30 8.71 3.09 -3.68
CA HIS A 30 8.02 4.32 -4.08
C HIS A 30 8.89 5.55 -3.93
N SER A 31 10.21 5.42 -4.01
CA SER A 31 11.16 6.53 -3.75
C SER A 31 10.86 7.82 -4.53
N SER A 32 10.19 7.74 -5.68
CA SER A 32 9.76 8.89 -6.50
C SER A 32 8.33 9.37 -6.26
N SER A 33 7.52 8.68 -5.47
CA SER A 33 6.14 9.06 -5.17
C SER A 33 6.09 10.19 -4.13
N LYS A 34 5.04 11.00 -4.19
CA LYS A 34 4.77 12.07 -3.22
C LYS A 34 4.61 11.54 -1.79
N THR A 35 4.24 10.27 -1.64
CA THR A 35 4.09 9.59 -0.35
C THR A 35 4.73 8.22 -0.41
N THR A 36 5.73 7.99 0.44
CA THR A 36 6.51 6.75 0.50
C THR A 36 6.34 5.99 1.82
N SER A 37 5.59 6.57 2.75
CA SER A 37 5.40 6.06 4.11
C SER A 37 3.97 6.27 4.58
N PHE A 38 3.44 5.29 5.30
CA PHE A 38 2.04 5.22 5.71
C PHE A 38 1.91 4.88 7.20
N PHE A 39 0.79 5.21 7.83
CA PHE A 39 0.50 4.76 9.20
C PHE A 39 0.22 3.27 9.28
N ASP A 40 -0.23 2.68 8.18
CA ASP A 40 -0.37 1.23 8.01
C ASP A 40 -0.26 0.90 6.52
N LEU A 41 0.24 -0.29 6.19
CA LEU A 41 0.45 -0.71 4.81
C LEU A 41 0.42 -2.24 4.72
N ASP A 42 -0.39 -2.75 3.82
CA ASP A 42 -0.41 -4.18 3.49
C ASP A 42 0.58 -4.53 2.39
N ILE A 43 0.89 -5.83 2.31
CA ILE A 43 1.58 -6.40 1.16
C ILE A 43 0.75 -6.21 -0.12
N TYR A 44 1.46 -6.09 -1.25
CA TYR A 44 0.83 -5.99 -2.56
C TYR A 44 0.14 -7.31 -2.96
N HIS A 45 -1.18 -7.25 -3.14
CA HIS A 45 -1.98 -8.35 -3.68
C HIS A 45 -2.54 -7.96 -5.06
N LYS A 46 -2.14 -8.69 -6.10
CA LYS A 46 -2.52 -8.41 -7.50
C LYS A 46 -2.20 -6.97 -7.95
N GLY A 47 -1.12 -6.40 -7.43
CA GLY A 47 -0.63 -5.07 -7.80
C GLY A 47 -1.24 -3.91 -7.04
N LEU A 48 -2.13 -4.17 -6.08
CA LEU A 48 -2.69 -3.16 -5.18
C LEU A 48 -2.33 -3.49 -3.73
N ALA A 49 -2.19 -2.45 -2.90
CA ALA A 49 -2.06 -2.57 -1.46
C ALA A 49 -3.05 -1.64 -0.77
N ARG A 50 -3.52 -2.02 0.41
CA ARG A 50 -4.22 -1.10 1.31
C ARG A 50 -3.19 -0.28 2.06
N ALA A 51 -3.39 1.02 2.11
CA ALA A 51 -2.56 1.95 2.85
C ALA A 51 -3.44 2.81 3.76
N ARG A 52 -2.86 3.32 4.85
CA ARG A 52 -3.54 4.19 5.80
C ARG A 52 -2.77 5.48 6.03
N ASP A 53 -3.46 6.60 5.95
CA ASP A 53 -2.97 7.90 6.42
C ASP A 53 -3.81 8.40 7.61
N GLU A 54 -3.59 9.64 8.03
CA GLU A 54 -4.33 10.26 9.14
C GLU A 54 -5.84 10.36 8.88
N ASN A 55 -6.24 10.40 7.61
CA ASN A 55 -7.62 10.60 7.18
C ASN A 55 -8.34 9.27 6.93
N GLY A 56 -7.61 8.16 6.76
CA GLY A 56 -8.18 6.81 6.73
C GLY A 56 -7.45 5.87 5.77
N TRP A 57 -8.14 4.77 5.46
CA TRP A 57 -7.69 3.74 4.53
C TRP A 57 -7.99 4.11 3.08
N PHE A 58 -7.14 3.64 2.17
CA PHE A 58 -7.27 3.76 0.72
C PHE A 58 -6.45 2.66 0.02
N PHE A 59 -6.58 2.57 -1.30
CA PHE A 59 -5.75 1.69 -2.11
C PHE A 59 -4.65 2.46 -2.82
N ILE A 60 -3.48 1.85 -2.90
CA ILE A 60 -2.37 2.32 -3.73
C ILE A 60 -1.98 1.26 -4.76
N ASP A 61 -1.45 1.70 -5.90
CA ASP A 61 -0.80 0.83 -6.87
C ASP A 61 0.68 0.56 -6.50
N ARG A 62 1.38 -0.21 -7.35
CA ARG A 62 2.81 -0.53 -7.16
C ARG A 62 3.74 0.69 -7.23
N ALA A 63 3.30 1.81 -7.79
CA ALA A 63 4.05 3.06 -7.77
C ALA A 63 3.79 3.87 -6.48
N GLY A 64 2.89 3.39 -5.62
CA GLY A 64 2.48 4.07 -4.40
C GLY A 64 1.49 5.20 -4.67
N VAL A 65 0.84 5.19 -5.83
CA VAL A 65 -0.15 6.21 -6.23
C VAL A 65 -1.51 5.81 -5.69
N ASP A 66 -2.19 6.76 -5.06
CA ASP A 66 -3.57 6.63 -4.60
C ASP A 66 -4.52 6.43 -5.80
N ILE A 67 -5.19 5.29 -5.86
CA ILE A 67 -6.16 4.97 -6.91
C ILE A 67 -7.60 5.32 -6.52
N GLY A 68 -7.84 5.74 -5.28
CA GLY A 68 -9.15 6.10 -4.75
C GLY A 68 -9.52 7.57 -4.94
N GLU A 69 -8.75 8.33 -5.71
CA GLU A 69 -8.96 9.76 -5.99
C GLU A 69 -9.11 10.61 -4.71
N GLY A 70 -8.30 10.34 -3.68
CA GLY A 70 -8.35 11.05 -2.40
C GLY A 70 -9.46 10.61 -1.46
N ARG A 71 -10.29 9.62 -1.82
CA ARG A 71 -11.28 9.05 -0.89
C ARG A 71 -10.58 8.27 0.20
N ARG A 72 -11.05 8.47 1.43
CA ARG A 72 -10.56 7.77 2.61
C ARG A 72 -11.73 7.12 3.33
N TYR A 73 -11.48 5.91 3.81
CA TYR A 73 -12.48 5.07 4.44
C TYR A 73 -12.02 4.69 5.85
N ARG A 74 -12.97 4.47 6.76
CA ARG A 74 -12.68 3.98 8.10
C ARG A 74 -12.07 2.58 8.05
N GLN A 75 -12.53 1.75 7.11
CA GLN A 75 -12.05 0.41 6.84
C GLN A 75 -12.21 0.07 5.35
N ILE A 76 -11.35 -0.80 4.85
CA ILE A 76 -11.39 -1.33 3.48
C ILE A 76 -11.03 -2.80 3.52
N GLU A 77 -11.80 -3.66 2.86
CA GLU A 77 -11.45 -5.07 2.60
C GLU A 77 -10.62 -5.20 1.31
N ASN A 78 -9.88 -6.30 1.15
CA ASN A 78 -9.21 -6.58 -0.13
C ASN A 78 -10.20 -6.73 -1.29
N PHE A 79 -9.72 -6.53 -2.52
CA PHE A 79 -10.53 -6.77 -3.70
C PHE A 79 -10.89 -8.25 -3.88
N TYR A 80 -12.19 -8.53 -3.99
CA TYR A 80 -12.74 -9.82 -4.40
C TYR A 80 -13.69 -9.60 -5.58
N ASN A 81 -13.49 -10.34 -6.68
CA ASN A 81 -14.28 -10.22 -7.92
C ASN A 81 -14.43 -8.77 -8.44
N GLY A 82 -13.36 -7.98 -8.34
CA GLY A 82 -13.34 -6.59 -8.82
C GLY A 82 -14.04 -5.58 -7.89
N GLN A 83 -14.41 -5.97 -6.68
CA GLN A 83 -15.07 -5.10 -5.69
C GLN A 83 -14.36 -5.17 -4.34
N ALA A 84 -14.46 -4.09 -3.58
CA ALA A 84 -13.99 -4.00 -2.20
C ALA A 84 -15.11 -3.43 -1.33
N LEU A 85 -15.29 -3.99 -0.14
CA LEU A 85 -16.18 -3.44 0.88
C LEU A 85 -15.46 -2.34 1.65
N VAL A 86 -16.14 -1.22 1.89
CA VAL A 86 -15.58 -0.05 2.59
C VAL A 86 -16.59 0.53 3.59
N GLN A 87 -16.12 1.23 4.63
CA GLN A 87 -16.94 1.91 5.65
C GLN A 87 -16.52 3.36 5.86
#